data_AF-A0A531LFV2-F1
#
_entry.id   AF-A0A531LFV2-F1
#
_cell.length_a   1.000
_cell.length_b   1.000
_cell.length_c   1.000
_cell.angle_alpha   90.00
_cell.angle_beta   90.00
_cell.angle_gamma   90.00
#
_symmetry.space_group_name_H-M   'P 1'
#
loop_
_entity.id
_entity.type
_entity.pdbx_description
1 polymer ?
#
loop_
_entity_poly.entity_id
_entity_poly.type
_entity_poly.pdbx_seq_one_letter_code
_entity_poly.pdbx_strand_id
1 'polypeptide(L)'
;PRSWADFWDVEKFPGRRCMPGWPRFVFEAALMADGVEKDKLYPLDMERALKKIAQIKPHIAKWWTTSAQPPQLLLDGEADMCMAYTGSMSKLALEGAPVELEWNQGFVYYDFFSIPKGAPNRENAHKLLSWRLDPQRAAELTSNFPVALPSPVVFEAADPAISIYWANNPKNVSRAIEWSPDYWGAPSPAGNSTNEEYGQEKLNALLAQ
;
A
#
# COMPACT_ATOMS: atom_id res chain seq x y z
N PRO A 1 15.50 -5.12 5.57
CA PRO A 1 14.56 -5.16 6.72
C PRO A 1 13.46 -6.20 6.46
N ARG A 2 13.02 -6.96 7.45
CA ARG A 2 12.02 -8.04 7.31
C ARG A 2 10.70 -7.79 8.06
N SER A 3 10.58 -6.65 8.74
CA SER A 3 9.41 -6.23 9.52
C SER A 3 9.33 -4.71 9.62
N TRP A 4 8.21 -4.17 10.09
CA TRP A 4 8.11 -2.74 10.42
C TRP A 4 9.02 -2.34 11.58
N ALA A 5 9.28 -3.24 12.53
CA ALA A 5 10.27 -3.01 13.58
C ALA A 5 11.66 -2.79 12.98
N ASP A 6 12.08 -3.62 12.02
CA ASP A 6 13.34 -3.43 11.30
C ASP A 6 13.36 -2.12 10.47
N PHE A 7 12.21 -1.72 9.90
CA PHE A 7 12.11 -0.45 9.17
C PHE A 7 12.36 0.76 10.09
N TRP A 8 11.91 0.69 11.35
CA TRP A 8 12.15 1.69 12.39
C TRP A 8 13.53 1.60 13.07
N ASP A 9 14.22 0.47 12.98
CA ASP A 9 15.55 0.27 13.54
C ASP A 9 16.63 0.88 12.62
N VAL A 10 16.86 2.18 12.78
CA VAL A 10 17.81 2.97 11.98
C VAL A 10 19.28 2.66 12.29
N GLU A 11 19.56 2.04 13.44
CA GLU A 11 20.92 1.64 13.83
C GLU A 11 21.31 0.33 13.15
N LYS A 12 20.42 -0.68 13.22
CA LYS A 12 20.64 -1.99 12.59
C LYS A 12 20.48 -1.94 11.08
N PHE A 13 19.55 -1.13 10.58
CA PHE A 13 19.31 -0.92 9.15
C PHE A 13 19.49 0.57 8.83
N PRO A 14 20.73 1.07 8.67
CA PRO A 14 20.94 2.47 8.28
C PRO A 14 20.37 2.75 6.89
N GLY A 15 19.95 3.99 6.66
CA GLY A 15 19.43 4.43 5.36
C GLY A 15 18.27 5.44 5.47
N ARG A 16 17.96 6.10 4.36
CA ARG A 16 16.81 6.99 4.21
C ARG A 16 15.54 6.17 3.95
N ARG A 17 14.45 6.55 4.58
CA ARG A 17 13.14 5.92 4.41
C ARG A 17 12.24 6.75 3.50
N CYS A 18 11.27 6.12 2.85
CA CYS A 18 10.10 6.82 2.31
C CYS A 18 8.78 6.14 2.70
N MET A 19 7.76 6.94 2.97
CA MET A 19 6.43 6.48 3.39
C MET A 19 5.36 7.36 2.74
N PRO A 20 4.12 6.86 2.54
CA PRO A 20 3.07 7.70 2.00
C PRO A 20 2.61 8.78 2.99
N GLY A 21 2.15 9.92 2.48
CA GLY A 21 1.63 11.05 3.25
C GLY A 21 0.17 10.89 3.73
N TRP A 22 -0.29 9.67 3.99
CA TRP A 22 -1.65 9.37 4.45
C TRP A 22 -1.65 8.40 5.63
N PRO A 23 -2.71 8.40 6.48
CA PRO A 23 -2.70 7.63 7.72
C PRO A 23 -2.84 6.11 7.49
N ARG A 24 -3.64 5.69 6.50
CA ARG A 24 -3.78 4.27 6.15
C ARG A 24 -2.43 3.65 5.81
N PHE A 25 -2.21 2.42 6.26
CA PHE A 25 -0.95 1.68 6.16
C PHE A 25 0.15 2.21 7.08
N VAL A 26 0.36 3.52 7.13
CA VAL A 26 1.40 4.16 7.96
C VAL A 26 1.12 3.94 9.45
N PHE A 27 -0.12 4.09 9.88
CA PHE A 27 -0.49 3.95 11.29
C PHE A 27 -0.39 2.49 11.74
N GLU A 28 -0.85 1.54 10.92
CA GLU A 28 -0.69 0.11 11.17
C GLU A 28 0.80 -0.30 11.23
N ALA A 29 1.61 0.16 10.28
CA ALA A 29 3.06 -0.09 10.27
C ALA A 29 3.73 0.47 11.53
N ALA A 30 3.37 1.69 11.94
CA ALA A 30 3.88 2.29 13.15
C ALA A 30 3.51 1.48 14.40
N LEU A 31 2.26 1.01 14.51
CA LEU A 31 1.84 0.17 15.63
C LEU A 31 2.57 -1.19 15.64
N MET A 32 2.74 -1.83 14.49
CA MET A 32 3.53 -3.06 14.39
C MET A 32 5.01 -2.86 14.70
N ALA A 33 5.60 -1.73 14.29
CA ALA A 33 6.96 -1.33 14.68
C ALA A 33 7.08 -1.08 16.19
N ASP A 34 5.96 -0.78 16.85
CA ASP A 34 5.86 -0.64 18.30
C ASP A 34 5.42 -1.93 19.01
N GLY A 35 5.41 -3.06 18.30
CA GLY A 35 5.17 -4.39 18.87
C GLY A 35 3.70 -4.81 18.95
N VAL A 36 2.77 -4.07 18.35
CA VAL A 36 1.38 -4.54 18.22
C VAL A 36 1.31 -5.70 17.23
N GLU A 37 0.68 -6.80 17.63
CA GLU A 37 0.47 -7.97 16.78
C GLU A 37 -0.51 -7.65 15.65
N LYS A 38 -0.31 -8.25 14.47
CA LYS A 38 -1.06 -7.94 13.25
C LYS A 38 -2.58 -8.13 13.36
N ASP A 39 -3.02 -9.03 14.22
CA ASP A 39 -4.42 -9.39 14.48
C ASP A 39 -5.07 -8.55 15.60
N LYS A 40 -4.32 -7.64 16.22
CA LYS A 40 -4.77 -6.76 17.32
C LYS A 40 -4.69 -5.27 16.98
N LEU A 41 -4.60 -4.94 15.69
CA LEU A 41 -4.46 -3.56 15.24
C LEU A 41 -5.74 -2.75 15.46
N TYR A 42 -6.90 -3.26 15.05
CA TYR A 42 -8.14 -2.49 14.99
C TYR A 42 -9.00 -2.67 16.26
N PRO A 43 -9.64 -1.58 16.77
CA PRO A 43 -9.49 -0.19 16.34
C PRO A 43 -8.11 0.38 16.67
N LEU A 44 -7.55 1.21 15.78
CA LEU A 44 -6.18 1.71 15.93
C LEU A 44 -6.05 2.69 17.12
N ASP A 45 -4.97 2.53 17.89
CA ASP A 45 -4.48 3.56 18.81
C ASP A 45 -3.73 4.64 18.02
N MET A 46 -4.45 5.66 17.56
CA MET A 46 -3.90 6.72 16.72
C MET A 46 -2.85 7.58 17.45
N GLU A 47 -2.97 7.78 18.77
CA GLU A 47 -1.99 8.56 19.53
C GLU A 47 -0.66 7.82 19.63
N ARG A 48 -0.71 6.52 19.90
CA ARG A 48 0.48 5.66 19.90
C ARG A 48 1.12 5.60 18.51
N ALA A 49 0.32 5.46 17.45
CA ALA A 49 0.82 5.48 16.08
C ALA A 49 1.54 6.79 15.76
N LEU A 50 0.95 7.95 16.08
CA LEU A 50 1.55 9.27 15.82
C LEU A 50 2.87 9.47 16.58
N LYS A 51 2.95 9.04 17.85
CA LYS A 51 4.21 9.08 18.62
C LYS A 51 5.30 8.28 17.92
N LYS A 52 4.97 7.10 17.39
CA LYS A 52 5.91 6.24 16.68
C LYS A 52 6.29 6.78 15.30
N ILE A 53 5.36 7.42 14.59
CA ILE A 53 5.61 8.14 13.34
C ILE A 53 6.56 9.32 13.57
N ALA A 54 6.37 10.07 14.67
CA ALA A 54 7.25 11.18 15.04
C ALA A 54 8.70 10.72 15.26
N GLN A 55 8.92 9.51 15.80
CA GLN A 55 10.26 8.95 15.98
C GLN A 55 10.98 8.69 14.66
N ILE A 56 10.29 8.17 13.63
CA ILE A 56 10.94 7.86 12.34
C ILE A 56 11.00 9.08 11.41
N LYS A 57 10.15 10.09 11.61
CA LYS A 57 10.05 11.29 10.78
C LYS A 57 11.40 11.91 10.37
N PRO A 58 12.42 12.06 11.25
CA PRO A 58 13.72 12.60 10.87
C PRO A 58 14.49 11.78 9.83
N HIS A 59 14.14 10.50 9.67
CA HIS A 59 14.78 9.56 8.74
C HIS A 59 13.98 9.37 7.44
N ILE A 60 12.82 10.03 7.32
CA ILE A 60 11.96 9.96 6.14
C ILE A 60 12.40 11.05 5.16
N ALA A 61 13.00 10.64 4.03
CA ALA A 61 13.39 11.56 2.96
C ALA A 61 12.18 12.16 2.25
N LYS A 62 11.10 11.37 2.08
CA LYS A 62 9.88 11.82 1.43
C LYS A 62 8.63 11.14 1.99
N TRP A 63 7.66 11.98 2.34
CA TRP A 63 6.25 11.61 2.47
C TRP A 63 5.61 11.69 1.08
N TRP A 64 5.49 10.56 0.40
CA TRP A 64 5.05 10.51 -1.01
C TRP A 64 3.52 10.50 -1.14
N THR A 65 3.00 11.00 -2.25
CA THR A 65 1.57 11.13 -2.52
C THR A 65 1.16 10.56 -3.88
N THR A 66 2.11 10.20 -4.74
CA THR A 66 1.83 9.58 -6.04
C THR A 66 2.58 8.27 -6.21
N SER A 67 1.99 7.34 -6.97
CA SER A 67 2.57 6.00 -7.20
C SER A 67 3.91 6.01 -7.95
N ALA A 68 4.24 7.11 -8.65
CA ALA A 68 5.49 7.27 -9.37
C ALA A 68 6.68 7.63 -8.46
N GLN A 69 6.43 8.18 -7.27
CA GLN A 69 7.49 8.68 -6.39
C GLN A 69 8.35 7.58 -5.77
N PRO A 70 7.81 6.50 -5.16
CA PRO A 70 8.66 5.48 -4.54
C PRO A 70 9.64 4.79 -5.49
N PRO A 71 9.24 4.39 -6.73
CA PRO A 71 10.18 3.90 -7.74
C PRO A 71 11.34 4.84 -7.98
N GLN A 72 11.05 6.12 -8.19
CA GLN A 72 12.06 7.14 -8.49
C GLN A 72 13.01 7.34 -7.30
N LEU A 73 12.46 7.47 -6.08
CA LEU A 73 13.24 7.67 -4.86
C LEU A 73 14.23 6.53 -4.62
N LEU A 74 13.82 5.28 -4.88
CA LEU A 74 14.70 4.11 -4.72
C LEU A 74 15.76 4.03 -5.83
N LEU A 75 15.37 4.27 -7.09
CA LEU A 75 16.31 4.20 -8.22
C LEU A 75 17.35 5.32 -8.20
N ASP A 76 16.98 6.51 -7.74
CA ASP A 76 17.88 7.66 -7.62
C ASP A 76 18.74 7.60 -6.35
N GLY A 77 18.51 6.63 -5.47
CA GLY A 77 19.20 6.53 -4.17
C GLY A 77 18.82 7.64 -3.18
N GLU A 78 17.68 8.31 -3.39
CA GLU A 78 17.14 9.28 -2.43
C GLU A 78 16.53 8.60 -1.20
N ALA A 79 16.07 7.34 -1.35
CA ALA A 79 15.62 6.46 -0.29
C ALA A 79 16.23 5.06 -0.44
N ASP A 80 16.60 4.42 0.66
CA ASP A 80 17.15 3.06 0.70
C ASP A 80 16.05 2.01 0.94
N MET A 81 14.94 2.41 1.56
CA MET A 81 13.79 1.55 1.81
C MET A 81 12.48 2.34 1.86
N CYS A 82 11.40 1.74 1.37
CA CYS A 82 10.11 2.41 1.26
C CYS A 82 8.94 1.51 1.63
N MET A 83 7.92 2.10 2.26
CA MET A 83 6.56 1.61 2.11
C MET A 83 6.06 2.05 0.73
N ALA A 84 5.83 1.11 -0.19
CA ALA A 84 5.55 1.38 -1.59
C ALA A 84 4.56 0.38 -2.20
N TYR A 85 3.98 0.73 -3.34
CA TYR A 85 3.12 -0.19 -4.10
C TYR A 85 3.94 -1.33 -4.70
N THR A 86 3.55 -2.56 -4.38
CA THR A 86 4.27 -3.78 -4.78
C THR A 86 4.28 -3.99 -6.30
N GLY A 87 3.26 -3.53 -7.04
CA GLY A 87 3.22 -3.65 -8.50
C GLY A 87 4.42 -2.98 -9.18
N SER A 88 4.69 -1.71 -8.87
CA SER A 88 5.85 -0.99 -9.43
C SER A 88 7.17 -1.61 -8.96
N MET A 89 7.28 -1.97 -7.68
CA MET A 89 8.52 -2.58 -7.16
C MET A 89 8.80 -3.95 -7.78
N SER A 90 7.77 -4.76 -8.00
CA SER A 90 7.88 -6.08 -8.63
C SER A 90 8.33 -5.96 -10.07
N LYS A 91 7.80 -4.97 -10.81
CA LYS A 91 8.26 -4.68 -12.17
C LYS A 91 9.74 -4.29 -12.20
N LEU A 92 10.18 -3.41 -11.29
CA LEU A 92 11.60 -3.05 -11.18
C LEU A 92 12.49 -4.25 -10.85
N ALA A 93 12.06 -5.11 -9.93
CA ALA A 93 12.78 -6.34 -9.59
C ALA A 93 12.90 -7.28 -10.81
N LEU A 94 11.82 -7.44 -11.59
CA LEU A 94 11.81 -8.20 -12.84
C LEU A 94 12.75 -7.62 -13.91
N GLU A 95 12.90 -6.30 -13.94
CA GLU A 95 13.82 -5.58 -14.83
C GLU A 95 15.27 -5.57 -14.32
N GLY A 96 15.55 -6.20 -13.18
CA GLY A 96 16.90 -6.38 -12.62
C GLY A 96 17.39 -5.21 -11.76
N ALA A 97 16.52 -4.27 -11.39
CA ALA A 97 16.87 -3.26 -10.39
C ALA A 97 17.14 -3.93 -9.03
N PRO A 98 18.05 -3.37 -8.20
CA PRO A 98 18.45 -3.96 -6.92
C PRO A 98 17.39 -3.70 -5.82
N VAL A 99 16.16 -4.14 -6.07
CA VAL A 99 15.01 -4.00 -5.15
C VAL A 99 14.43 -5.37 -4.81
N GLU A 100 14.12 -5.58 -3.54
CA GLU A 100 13.42 -6.78 -3.05
C GLU A 100 12.13 -6.36 -2.35
N LEU A 101 11.08 -7.16 -2.51
CA LEU A 101 9.81 -6.95 -1.83
C LEU A 101 9.74 -7.81 -0.57
N GLU A 102 9.28 -7.21 0.52
CA GLU A 102 8.98 -7.91 1.77
C GLU A 102 7.47 -7.85 2.04
N TRP A 103 6.81 -9.01 2.02
CA TRP A 103 5.36 -9.12 2.20
C TRP A 103 4.93 -9.30 3.67
N ASN A 104 5.85 -9.64 4.57
CA ASN A 104 5.56 -9.74 5.99
C ASN A 104 5.02 -8.41 6.51
N GLN A 105 3.86 -8.45 7.17
CA GLN A 105 3.16 -7.26 7.67
C GLN A 105 2.74 -6.27 6.57
N GLY A 106 2.68 -6.71 5.31
CA GLY A 106 2.20 -5.91 4.18
C GLY A 106 0.69 -5.69 4.17
N PHE A 107 0.21 -4.95 3.17
CA PHE A 107 -1.20 -4.59 3.02
C PHE A 107 -1.72 -5.07 1.66
N VAL A 108 -2.90 -5.68 1.65
CA VAL A 108 -3.62 -6.05 0.43
C VAL A 108 -4.99 -5.39 0.49
N TYR A 109 -5.38 -4.71 -0.58
CA TYR A 109 -6.67 -4.05 -0.72
C TYR A 109 -7.14 -4.13 -2.18
N TYR A 110 -8.39 -3.75 -2.44
CA TYR A 110 -8.98 -3.79 -3.77
C TYR A 110 -9.39 -2.39 -4.24
N ASP A 111 -9.05 -2.08 -5.48
CA ASP A 111 -9.55 -0.89 -6.17
C ASP A 111 -10.91 -1.18 -6.80
N PHE A 112 -11.92 -0.38 -6.46
CA PHE A 112 -13.27 -0.50 -6.99
C PHE A 112 -13.51 0.50 -8.13
N PHE A 113 -13.57 0.00 -9.36
CA PHE A 113 -14.00 0.82 -10.50
C PHE A 113 -15.49 1.16 -10.39
N SER A 114 -15.80 2.45 -10.20
CA SER A 114 -17.15 2.95 -9.99
C SER A 114 -17.53 4.03 -11.01
N ILE A 115 -18.79 4.08 -11.43
CA ILE A 115 -19.32 5.13 -12.32
C ILE A 115 -20.05 6.18 -11.48
N PRO A 116 -19.59 7.45 -11.43
CA PRO A 116 -20.27 8.51 -10.70
C PRO A 116 -21.73 8.70 -11.12
N LYS A 117 -22.60 9.06 -10.16
CA LYS A 117 -23.99 9.42 -10.45
C LYS A 117 -24.03 10.63 -11.38
N GLY A 118 -24.74 10.52 -12.50
CA GLY A 118 -24.82 11.58 -13.50
C GLY A 118 -23.62 11.69 -14.44
N ALA A 119 -22.75 10.67 -14.52
CA ALA A 119 -21.61 10.68 -15.43
C ALA A 119 -22.05 10.95 -16.89
N PRO A 120 -21.41 11.91 -17.60
CA PRO A 120 -21.85 12.36 -18.92
C PRO A 120 -21.69 11.29 -20.01
N ASN A 121 -20.85 10.29 -19.77
CA ASN A 121 -20.52 9.22 -20.71
C ASN A 121 -20.80 7.84 -20.12
N ARG A 122 -21.92 7.67 -19.40
CA ARG A 122 -22.24 6.43 -18.66
C ARG A 122 -22.14 5.17 -19.52
N GLU A 123 -22.68 5.19 -20.73
CA GLU A 123 -22.63 4.03 -21.64
C GLU A 123 -21.20 3.69 -22.06
N ASN A 124 -20.37 4.69 -22.37
CA ASN A 124 -18.97 4.48 -22.72
C ASN A 124 -18.16 3.98 -21.51
N ALA A 125 -18.48 4.44 -20.29
CA ALA A 125 -17.89 3.90 -19.08
C ALA A 125 -18.21 2.40 -18.92
N HIS A 126 -19.46 1.97 -19.16
CA HIS A 126 -19.80 0.55 -19.17
C HIS A 126 -19.05 -0.25 -20.26
N LYS A 127 -18.89 0.30 -21.47
CA LYS A 127 -18.08 -0.33 -22.53
C LYS A 127 -16.62 -0.49 -22.11
N LEU A 128 -16.04 0.52 -21.46
CA LEU A 128 -14.68 0.44 -20.92
C LEU A 128 -14.57 -0.60 -19.80
N LEU A 129 -15.54 -0.66 -18.88
CA LEU A 129 -15.53 -1.70 -17.83
C LEU A 129 -15.63 -3.10 -18.43
N SER A 130 -16.50 -3.30 -19.43
CA SER A 130 -16.57 -4.56 -20.17
C SER A 130 -15.24 -4.91 -20.83
N TRP A 131 -14.57 -3.92 -21.44
CA TRP A 131 -13.26 -4.11 -22.07
C TRP A 131 -12.17 -4.49 -21.05
N ARG A 132 -12.22 -3.93 -19.84
CA ARG A 132 -11.28 -4.21 -18.74
C ARG A 132 -11.50 -5.58 -18.10
N LEU A 133 -12.72 -6.12 -18.19
CA LEU A 133 -13.11 -7.41 -17.59
C LEU A 133 -12.96 -8.60 -18.54
N ASP A 134 -12.56 -8.37 -19.79
CA ASP A 134 -12.22 -9.45 -20.72
C ASP A 134 -11.03 -10.28 -20.19
N PRO A 135 -11.16 -11.60 -20.03
CA PRO A 135 -10.13 -12.42 -19.37
C PRO A 135 -8.77 -12.39 -20.08
N GLN A 136 -8.73 -12.46 -21.40
CA GLN A 136 -7.48 -12.50 -22.17
C GLN A 136 -6.74 -11.17 -22.06
N ARG A 137 -7.47 -10.07 -22.23
CA ARG A 137 -6.90 -8.73 -22.12
C ARG A 137 -6.48 -8.38 -20.70
N ALA A 138 -7.24 -8.82 -19.71
CA ALA A 138 -6.86 -8.67 -18.31
C ALA A 138 -5.56 -9.44 -18.04
N ALA A 139 -5.45 -10.69 -18.47
CA ALA A 139 -4.23 -11.48 -18.32
C ALA A 139 -3.02 -10.85 -19.04
N GLU A 140 -3.21 -10.30 -20.24
CA GLU A 140 -2.16 -9.55 -20.94
C GLU A 140 -1.70 -8.32 -20.15
N LEU A 141 -2.64 -7.54 -19.64
CA LEU A 141 -2.33 -6.36 -18.81
C LEU A 141 -1.56 -6.76 -17.54
N THR A 142 -2.05 -7.76 -16.81
CA THR A 142 -1.47 -8.18 -15.52
C THR A 142 -0.14 -8.92 -15.67
N SER A 143 0.16 -9.41 -16.87
CA SER A 143 1.47 -9.97 -17.25
C SER A 143 2.52 -8.90 -17.54
N ASN A 144 2.10 -7.77 -18.12
CA ASN A 144 2.99 -6.64 -18.45
C ASN A 144 3.26 -5.71 -17.26
N PHE A 145 2.30 -5.61 -16.34
CA PHE A 145 2.45 -4.85 -15.10
C PHE A 145 1.79 -5.65 -13.96
N PRO A 146 2.53 -6.03 -12.90
CA PRO A 146 2.08 -7.05 -11.94
C PRO A 146 1.08 -6.50 -10.91
N VAL A 147 -0.09 -6.08 -11.40
CA VAL A 147 -1.27 -5.72 -10.62
C VAL A 147 -2.40 -6.63 -11.06
N ALA A 148 -2.85 -7.50 -10.16
CA ALA A 148 -3.82 -8.53 -10.47
C ALA A 148 -5.23 -7.98 -10.68
N LEU A 149 -5.99 -8.61 -11.56
CA LEU A 149 -7.45 -8.55 -11.54
C LEU A 149 -7.92 -9.69 -10.62
N PRO A 150 -8.73 -9.43 -9.58
CA PRO A 150 -9.14 -10.44 -8.60
C PRO A 150 -10.24 -11.36 -9.16
N SER A 151 -9.89 -12.18 -10.14
CA SER A 151 -10.76 -13.16 -10.78
C SER A 151 -10.06 -14.51 -10.85
N PRO A 152 -10.69 -15.61 -10.43
CA PRO A 152 -10.10 -16.95 -10.52
C PRO A 152 -9.62 -17.30 -11.93
N VAL A 153 -10.42 -16.97 -12.96
CA VAL A 153 -10.06 -17.29 -14.35
C VAL A 153 -8.87 -16.48 -14.87
N VAL A 154 -8.62 -15.28 -14.34
CA VAL A 154 -7.42 -14.49 -14.68
C VAL A 154 -6.20 -15.04 -13.94
N PHE A 155 -6.37 -15.54 -12.72
CA PHE A 155 -5.30 -16.17 -11.96
C PHE A 155 -4.89 -17.53 -12.55
N GLU A 156 -5.86 -18.36 -12.95
CA GLU A 156 -5.61 -19.66 -13.59
C GLU A 156 -4.90 -19.54 -14.94
N ALA A 157 -5.14 -18.44 -15.66
CA ALA A 157 -4.50 -18.15 -16.95
C ALA A 157 -3.12 -17.48 -16.82
N ALA A 158 -2.69 -17.13 -15.60
CA ALA A 158 -1.48 -16.33 -15.37
C ALA A 158 -0.21 -17.16 -15.50
N ASP A 159 0.86 -16.54 -16.02
CA ASP A 159 2.21 -17.10 -15.90
C ASP A 159 2.60 -17.17 -14.41
N PRO A 160 2.97 -18.36 -13.88
CA PRO A 160 3.50 -18.49 -12.52
C PRO A 160 4.67 -17.55 -12.22
N ALA A 161 5.54 -17.27 -13.19
CA ALA A 161 6.68 -16.36 -13.02
C ALA A 161 6.25 -14.92 -12.72
N ILE A 162 5.04 -14.52 -13.11
CA ILE A 162 4.48 -13.20 -12.83
C ILE A 162 3.54 -13.25 -11.61
N SER A 163 2.68 -14.25 -11.51
CA SER A 163 1.65 -14.33 -10.47
C SER A 163 2.21 -14.50 -9.05
N ILE A 164 3.48 -14.88 -8.88
CA ILE A 164 4.17 -14.81 -7.59
C ILE A 164 4.24 -13.39 -7.01
N TYR A 165 4.20 -12.36 -7.86
CA TYR A 165 4.26 -10.95 -7.44
C TYR A 165 2.88 -10.37 -7.12
N TRP A 166 1.80 -11.04 -7.52
CA TRP A 166 0.46 -10.53 -7.36
C TRP A 166 0.04 -10.47 -5.89
N ALA A 167 -0.60 -9.36 -5.49
CA ALA A 167 -1.02 -9.15 -4.11
C ALA A 167 -2.04 -10.18 -3.61
N ASN A 168 -2.87 -10.72 -4.51
CA ASN A 168 -3.84 -11.77 -4.22
C ASN A 168 -3.24 -13.20 -4.29
N ASN A 169 -1.93 -13.35 -4.51
CA ASN A 169 -1.29 -14.66 -4.40
C ASN A 169 -1.40 -15.16 -2.95
N PRO A 170 -1.88 -16.40 -2.70
CA PRO A 170 -2.06 -16.92 -1.34
C PRO A 170 -0.82 -16.83 -0.44
N LYS A 171 0.38 -16.98 -1.02
CA LYS A 171 1.65 -16.85 -0.27
C LYS A 171 1.84 -15.42 0.24
N ASN A 172 1.51 -14.41 -0.56
CA ASN A 172 1.64 -13.00 -0.21
C ASN A 172 0.56 -12.60 0.79
N VAL A 173 -0.69 -13.00 0.55
CA VAL A 173 -1.83 -12.76 1.45
C VAL A 173 -1.57 -13.31 2.85
N SER A 174 -1.02 -14.54 2.97
CA SER A 174 -0.74 -15.16 4.27
C SER A 174 0.26 -14.37 5.16
N ARG A 175 1.11 -13.55 4.53
CA ARG A 175 2.15 -12.74 5.18
C ARG A 175 1.68 -11.32 5.47
N ALA A 176 0.71 -10.82 4.71
CA ALA A 176 0.08 -9.53 4.91
C ALA A 176 -0.79 -9.52 6.19
N ILE A 177 -1.22 -8.31 6.58
CA ILE A 177 -2.29 -8.12 7.55
C ILE A 177 -3.65 -8.17 6.83
N GLU A 178 -4.71 -8.44 7.60
CA GLU A 178 -6.08 -8.19 7.15
C GLU A 178 -6.38 -6.70 7.34
N TRP A 179 -6.08 -5.90 6.31
CA TRP A 179 -6.29 -4.45 6.35
C TRP A 179 -7.80 -4.13 6.35
N SER A 180 -8.24 -3.21 7.21
CA SER A 180 -9.66 -2.93 7.42
C SER A 180 -10.11 -1.62 6.73
N PRO A 181 -10.66 -1.67 5.50
CA PRO A 181 -11.32 -0.51 4.91
C PRO A 181 -12.54 -0.06 5.73
N ASP A 182 -13.23 -1.00 6.38
CA ASP A 182 -14.39 -0.72 7.25
C ASP A 182 -14.01 0.19 8.42
N TYR A 183 -12.88 -0.07 9.09
CA TYR A 183 -12.38 0.80 10.14
C TYR A 183 -12.10 2.20 9.62
N TRP A 184 -11.39 2.31 8.49
CA TRP A 184 -11.00 3.60 7.93
C TRP A 184 -12.19 4.44 7.45
N GLY A 185 -13.23 3.79 6.92
CA GLY A 185 -14.49 4.44 6.52
C GLY A 185 -15.50 4.67 7.65
N ALA A 186 -15.29 4.11 8.84
CA ALA A 186 -16.20 4.27 9.97
C ALA A 186 -16.14 5.69 10.57
N PRO A 187 -17.22 6.16 11.23
CA PRO A 187 -17.21 7.44 11.96
C PRO A 187 -16.09 7.52 12.99
N SER A 188 -15.39 8.64 13.01
CA SER A 188 -14.34 8.92 13.98
C SER A 188 -14.90 9.33 15.35
N PRO A 189 -14.06 9.38 16.40
CA PRO A 189 -14.44 9.93 17.69
C PRO A 189 -14.89 11.41 17.63
N ALA A 190 -14.55 12.16 16.58
CA ALA A 190 -15.03 13.53 16.39
C ALA A 190 -16.51 13.59 15.94
N GLY A 191 -17.05 12.47 15.43
CA GLY A 191 -18.46 12.32 15.07
C GLY A 191 -18.89 13.02 13.77
N ASN A 192 -18.02 13.84 13.17
CA ASN A 192 -18.27 14.61 11.95
C ASN A 192 -17.33 14.25 10.79
N SER A 193 -16.51 13.21 10.95
CA SER A 193 -15.53 12.74 9.98
C SER A 193 -15.37 11.23 10.07
N THR A 194 -14.80 10.62 9.04
CA THR A 194 -14.32 9.23 9.06
C THR A 194 -13.01 9.10 9.86
N ASN A 195 -12.65 7.89 10.26
CA ASN A 195 -11.34 7.64 10.88
C ASN A 195 -10.17 8.03 9.97
N GLU A 196 -10.31 7.89 8.64
CA GLU A 196 -9.27 8.30 7.70
C GLU A 196 -9.09 9.82 7.66
N GLU A 197 -10.19 10.59 7.58
CA GLU A 197 -10.13 12.06 7.64
C GLU A 197 -9.56 12.54 8.97
N TYR A 198 -10.02 11.98 10.08
CA TYR A 198 -9.51 12.31 11.42
C TYR A 198 -8.02 11.99 11.58
N GLY A 199 -7.58 10.83 11.06
CA GLY A 199 -6.17 10.45 11.03
C GLY A 199 -5.33 11.37 10.14
N GLN A 200 -5.87 11.79 8.99
CA GLN A 200 -5.20 12.67 8.04
C GLN A 200 -4.98 14.06 8.64
N GLU A 201 -5.96 14.63 9.33
CA GLU A 201 -5.82 15.92 10.03
C GLU A 201 -4.68 15.88 11.04
N LYS A 202 -4.60 14.83 11.85
CA LYS A 202 -3.52 14.64 12.83
C LYS A 202 -2.16 14.43 12.17
N LEU A 203 -2.11 13.63 11.09
CA LEU A 203 -0.88 13.39 10.36
C LEU A 203 -0.37 14.69 9.73
N ASN A 204 -1.24 15.48 9.10
CA ASN A 204 -0.88 16.78 8.54
C ASN A 204 -0.28 17.71 9.60
N ALA A 205 -0.88 17.77 10.79
CA ALA A 205 -0.37 18.57 11.90
C ALA A 205 1.01 18.11 12.38
N LEU A 206 1.28 16.79 12.36
CA LEU A 206 2.60 16.24 12.69
C LEU A 206 3.64 16.53 11.60
N LEU A 207 3.26 16.43 10.32
CA LEU A 207 4.18 16.60 9.19
C LEU A 207 4.54 18.06 8.91
N ALA A 208 3.72 19.01 9.38
CA ALA A 208 3.97 20.44 9.26
C ALA A 208 4.97 21.00 10.29
N GLN A 209 5.27 20.24 11.35
CA GLN A 209 6.28 20.58 12.38
C GLN A 209 7.69 20.20 11.91
#